data_AF-A0AA86UXR2-F1
#
_entry.id   AF-A0AA86UXR2-F1
#
_cell.length_a   1.000
_cell.length_b   1.000
_cell.length_c   1.000
_cell.angle_alpha   90.00
_cell.angle_beta   90.00
_cell.angle_gamma   90.00
#
_symmetry.space_group_name_H-M   'P 1'
#
loop_
_entity.id
_entity.type
_entity.pdbx_description
1 polymer ?
#
loop_
_entity_poly.entity_id
_entity_poly.type
_entity_poly.pdbx_seq_one_letter_code
_entity_poly.pdbx_strand_id
1 'polypeptide(L)' 'MSYHFWTEEESALLVAAVKKYGFRWEEIQFKVFPGLSVAKLKNKFYSDRRFKADAALPLTDEEKLVMALRQMIQ' A
#
# COMPACT_ATOMS: atom_id res chain seq x y z
N MET A 1 -15.04 0.13 13.86
CA MET A 1 -13.97 0.05 12.84
C MET A 1 -12.67 -0.28 13.54
N SER A 2 -12.12 -1.48 13.36
CA SER A 2 -10.81 -1.82 13.94
C SER A 2 -9.72 -1.06 13.18
N TYR A 3 -9.15 -0.06 13.84
CA TYR A 3 -7.95 0.63 13.39
C TYR A 3 -6.80 -0.38 13.45
N HIS A 4 -6.21 -0.68 12.30
CA HIS A 4 -4.99 -1.47 12.25
C HIS A 4 -3.82 -0.51 12.23
N PHE A 5 -3.06 -0.48 13.32
CA PHE A 5 -1.85 0.32 13.40
C PHE A 5 -0.73 -0.42 12.68
N TRP A 6 -0.06 0.24 11.75
CA TRP A 6 1.06 -0.36 11.03
C TRP A 6 2.34 -0.18 11.81
N THR A 7 3.01 -1.26 12.13
CA THR A 7 4.37 -1.22 12.67
C THR A 7 5.42 -1.03 11.56
N GLU A 8 6.61 -0.55 11.91
CA GLU A 8 7.73 -0.44 10.98
C GLU A 8 8.12 -1.81 10.39
N GLU A 9 8.07 -2.87 11.21
CA GLU A 9 8.37 -4.24 10.79
C GLU A 9 7.39 -4.72 9.71
N GLU A 10 6.10 -4.52 9.91
CA GLU A 10 5.07 -4.87 8.93
C GLU A 10 5.20 -4.03 7.65
N SER A 11 5.58 -2.76 7.78
CA SER A 11 5.80 -1.87 6.63
C SER A 11 6.99 -2.36 5.80
N ALA A 12 8.11 -2.71 6.45
CA ALA A 12 9.29 -3.28 5.81
C ALA A 12 8.98 -4.64 5.17
N LEU A 13 8.20 -5.47 5.86
CA LEU A 13 7.76 -6.78 5.37
C LEU A 13 6.88 -6.65 4.13
N LEU A 14 5.96 -5.67 4.10
CA LEU A 14 5.13 -5.37 2.94
C LEU A 14 5.98 -4.97 1.73
N VAL A 15 6.97 -4.09 1.92
CA VAL A 15 7.88 -3.68 0.85
C VAL A 15 8.70 -4.86 0.33
N ALA A 16 9.21 -5.71 1.24
CA ALA A 16 9.94 -6.92 0.87
C ALA A 16 9.06 -7.92 0.11
N ALA A 17 7.81 -8.10 0.53
CA ALA A 17 6.85 -8.98 -0.13
C ALA A 17 6.49 -8.47 -1.52
N VAL A 18 6.26 -7.16 -1.69
CA VAL A 18 6.04 -6.55 -3.01
C VAL A 18 7.27 -6.69 -3.90
N LYS A 19 8.49 -6.58 -3.35
CA LYS A 19 9.72 -6.82 -4.11
C LYS A 19 9.87 -8.29 -4.54
N LYS A 20 9.40 -9.24 -3.73
CA LYS A 20 9.52 -10.69 -3.99
C LYS A 20 8.43 -11.23 -4.91
N TYR A 21 7.18 -10.82 -4.70
CA TYR A 21 5.98 -11.35 -5.39
C TYR A 21 5.43 -10.36 -6.44
N GLY A 22 5.95 -9.14 -6.51
CA GLY A 22 5.44 -8.07 -7.37
C GLY A 22 4.17 -7.43 -6.82
N PHE A 23 3.35 -6.89 -7.72
CA PHE A 23 2.05 -6.26 -7.37
C PHE A 23 0.92 -7.27 -7.21
N ARG A 24 1.23 -8.54 -6.89
CA ARG A 24 0.25 -9.60 -6.63
C ARG A 24 -0.29 -9.48 -5.22
N TRP A 25 -1.13 -8.46 -5.00
CA TRP A 25 -1.62 -8.10 -3.67
C TRP A 25 -2.38 -9.21 -2.96
N GLU A 26 -3.15 -10.02 -3.69
CA GLU A 26 -3.90 -11.15 -3.13
C GLU A 26 -2.96 -12.24 -2.60
N GLU A 27 -1.87 -12.52 -3.34
CA GLU A 27 -0.85 -13.47 -2.91
C GLU A 27 -0.09 -12.96 -1.68
N ILE A 28 0.25 -11.67 -1.65
CA ILE A 28 0.90 -11.04 -0.50
C ILE A 28 -0.03 -11.03 0.71
N GLN A 29 -1.31 -10.72 0.52
CA GLN A 29 -2.30 -10.79 1.58
C GLN A 29 -2.35 -12.22 2.14
N PHE A 30 -2.57 -13.22 1.30
CA PHE A 30 -2.76 -14.59 1.75
C PHE A 30 -1.51 -15.15 2.43
N LYS A 31 -0.31 -14.84 1.92
CA LYS A 31 0.95 -15.37 2.44
C LYS A 31 1.52 -14.60 3.63
N VAL A 32 1.30 -13.29 3.70
CA VAL A 32 2.01 -12.40 4.63
C VAL A 32 1.04 -11.72 5.60
N PHE A 33 -0.14 -11.32 5.13
CA PHE A 33 -1.10 -10.55 5.92
C PHE A 33 -2.53 -11.09 5.81
N PRO A 34 -2.82 -12.32 6.27
CA PRO A 34 -4.13 -12.96 6.06
C PRO A 34 -5.27 -12.24 6.78
N GLY A 35 -4.96 -11.47 7.84
CA GLY A 35 -5.93 -10.64 8.59
C GLY A 35 -6.16 -9.24 8.02
N LEU A 36 -5.42 -8.83 6.98
CA LEU A 36 -5.58 -7.54 6.32
C LEU A 36 -6.27 -7.71 4.98
N SER A 37 -6.99 -6.69 4.53
CA SER A 37 -7.54 -6.67 3.17
C SER A 37 -6.51 -6.13 2.19
N VAL A 38 -6.53 -6.59 0.92
CA VAL A 38 -5.75 -6.01 -0.20
C VAL A 38 -5.80 -4.48 -0.21
N ALA A 39 -6.97 -3.87 0.04
CA ALA A 39 -7.11 -2.42 0.06
C ALA A 39 -6.25 -1.74 1.15
N LYS A 40 -6.09 -2.36 2.33
CA LYS A 40 -5.22 -1.84 3.39
C LYS A 40 -3.74 -1.94 3.00
N LEU A 41 -3.35 -3.05 2.38
CA LEU A 41 -1.99 -3.28 1.87
C LEU A 41 -1.61 -2.24 0.81
N LYS A 42 -2.48 -2.03 -0.18
CA LYS A 42 -2.31 -0.98 -1.19
C LYS A 42 -2.20 0.39 -0.54
N ASN A 43 -3.17 0.77 0.29
CA ASN A 43 -3.17 2.08 0.95
C ASN A 43 -1.87 2.31 1.73
N LYS A 44 -1.41 1.32 2.50
CA LYS A 44 -0.16 1.41 3.23
C LYS A 44 1.03 1.56 2.30
N PHE A 45 1.17 0.70 1.30
CA PHE A 45 2.29 0.73 0.36
C PHE A 45 2.39 2.06 -0.38
N TYR A 46 1.26 2.62 -0.85
CA TYR A 46 1.26 3.93 -1.50
C TYR A 46 1.46 5.08 -0.51
N SER A 47 0.99 4.97 0.73
CA SER A 47 1.25 5.98 1.78
C SER A 47 2.73 6.03 2.17
N ASP A 48 3.35 4.87 2.37
CA ASP A 48 4.80 4.75 2.61
C ASP A 48 5.62 5.23 1.42
N ARG A 49 5.16 4.92 0.20
CA ARG A 49 5.80 5.42 -1.00
C ARG A 49 5.64 6.92 -1.14
N ARG A 50 4.53 7.55 -0.76
CA ARG A 50 4.37 9.00 -0.83
C ARG A 50 5.40 9.74 0.04
N PHE A 51 5.88 9.11 1.11
CA PHE A 51 7.02 9.59 1.91
C PHE A 51 8.39 9.44 1.22
N LYS A 52 8.53 8.50 0.28
CA LYS A 52 9.76 8.27 -0.50
C LYS A 52 9.70 8.77 -1.95
N ALA A 53 8.52 9.13 -2.46
CA ALA A 53 8.22 9.44 -3.86
C ALA A 53 8.42 10.92 -4.23
N ASP A 54 9.28 11.63 -3.50
CA ASP A 54 10.17 12.59 -4.16
C ASP A 54 11.10 11.85 -5.18
N ALA A 55 11.21 10.52 -5.11
CA ALA A 55 11.97 9.69 -6.03
C ALA A 55 11.08 8.78 -6.93
N ALA A 56 10.52 9.37 -7.98
CA ALA A 56 10.31 8.81 -9.33
C ALA A 56 9.80 7.34 -9.52
N LEU A 57 8.48 7.11 -9.46
CA LEU A 57 7.82 6.09 -10.30
C LEU A 57 6.44 6.61 -10.75
N PRO A 58 6.07 6.52 -12.05
CA PRO A 58 4.77 6.98 -12.53
C PRO A 58 3.63 6.17 -11.89
N LEU A 59 2.78 6.85 -11.13
CA LEU A 59 1.48 6.31 -10.69
C LEU A 59 0.64 6.00 -11.94
N THR A 60 -0.05 4.87 -11.92
CA THR A 60 -1.05 4.58 -12.94
C THR A 60 -2.23 5.54 -12.82
N ASP A 61 -2.95 5.79 -13.90
CA ASP A 61 -3.99 6.83 -13.92
C ASP A 61 -5.15 6.54 -12.96
N GLU A 62 -5.45 5.26 -12.70
CA GLU A 62 -6.42 4.84 -11.69
C GLU A 62 -6.01 5.25 -10.27
N GLU A 63 -4.71 5.20 -9.96
CA GLU A 63 -4.17 5.54 -8.65
C GLU A 63 -4.12 7.06 -8.43
N LYS A 64 -3.91 7.84 -9.50
CA LYS A 64 -4.04 9.31 -9.46
C LYS A 64 -5.48 9.71 -9.15
N LEU A 65 -6.45 9.04 -9.77
CA LEU A 65 -7.89 9.24 -9.52
C LEU A 65 -8.26 8.94 -8.07
N VAL A 66 -7.82 7.80 -7.53
CA VAL A 66 -8.10 7.42 -6.13
C VAL A 66 -7.43 8.37 -5.14
N MET A 67 -6.23 8.89 -5.44
CA MET A 67 -5.60 9.92 -4.60
C MET A 67 -6.29 11.28 -4.69
N ALA A 68 -6.71 11.71 -5.88
CA ALA A 68 -7.43 12.96 -6.08
C ALA A 68 -8.77 12.95 -5.36
N LEU A 69 -9.52 11.84 -5.45
CA LEU A 69 -10.80 11.66 -4.74
C LEU A 69 -10.63 11.68 -3.22
N ARG A 70 -9.50 11.19 -2.70
CA ARG A 70 -9.19 11.26 -1.26
C ARG A 70 -8.83 12.66 -0.78
N GLN A 71 -8.28 13.52 -1.64
CA GLN A 71 -7.93 14.90 -1.30
C GLN A 71 -9.10 15.88 -1.44
N MET A 72 -10.12 15.54 -2.24
CA MET A 72 -11.30 16.38 -2.47
C MET A 72 -12.36 16.33 -1.35
N ILE A 73 -12.16 15.52 -0.30
CA ILE A 73 -13.08 15.40 0.85
C ILE A 73 -12.46 16.07 2.10
N GLN A 74 -11.78 17.21 1.92
CA GLN A 74 -11.39 18.15 2.97
C GLN A 74 -12.23 19.42 2.85
#